data_AF-A0A2S3W2H2-F1
#
_entry.id   AF-A0A2S3W2H2-F1
#
_cell.length_a   1.000
_cell.length_b   1.000
_cell.length_c   1.000
_cell.angle_alpha   90.00
_cell.angle_beta   90.00
_cell.angle_gamma   90.00
#
_symmetry.space_group_name_H-M   'P 1'
#
loop_
_entity.id
_entity.type
_entity.pdbx_description
1 polymer ?
#
loop_
_entity_poly.entity_id
_entity_poly.type
_entity_poly.pdbx_seq_one_letter_code
_entity_poly.pdbx_strand_id
1 'polypeptide(L)' 'MSYAALDAARLAKACKNALITLESSDEKSEAHQRKTLMIQRMGALAMAAAECKHGTPVVTLTSEEFWLISQNW' A
#
# COMPACT_ATOMS: atom_id res chain seq x y z
N MET A 1 -0.98 19.30 -1.28
CA MET A 1 -0.87 17.83 -1.18
C MET A 1 0.23 17.37 -2.10
N SER A 2 1.28 16.75 -1.57
CA SER A 2 2.40 16.20 -2.35
C SER A 2 2.10 14.76 -2.79
N TYR A 3 2.47 14.45 -4.03
CA TYR A 3 2.30 13.14 -4.65
C TYR A 3 3.64 12.61 -5.13
N ALA A 4 3.80 11.29 -5.10
CA ALA A 4 4.96 10.61 -5.67
C ALA A 4 4.52 9.42 -6.51
N ALA A 5 5.14 9.27 -7.69
CA ALA A 5 5.03 8.06 -8.49
C ALA A 5 6.04 7.04 -7.98
N LEU A 6 5.55 5.87 -7.58
CA LEU A 6 6.35 4.81 -6.98
C LEU A 6 6.26 3.55 -7.83
N ASP A 7 7.36 2.79 -7.87
CA ASP A 7 7.38 1.48 -8.51
C ASP A 7 6.29 0.57 -7.92
N ALA A 8 5.42 0.03 -8.80
CA ALA A 8 4.24 -0.71 -8.39
C ALA A 8 4.60 -2.05 -7.71
N ALA A 9 5.65 -2.74 -8.16
CA ALA A 9 6.06 -4.01 -7.57
C ALA A 9 6.59 -3.81 -6.15
N ARG A 10 7.41 -2.77 -5.93
CA ARG A 10 7.86 -2.38 -4.59
C ARG A 10 6.71 -1.97 -3.70
N LEU A 11 5.77 -1.19 -4.22
CA LEU A 11 4.58 -0.79 -3.48
C LEU A 11 3.73 -2.00 -3.04
N ALA A 12 3.51 -2.96 -3.94
CA ALA A 12 2.76 -4.18 -3.62
C ALA A 12 3.43 -4.98 -2.49
N LYS A 13 4.76 -5.10 -2.52
CA LYS A 13 5.53 -5.75 -1.45
C LYS A 13 5.39 -5.01 -0.12
N ALA A 14 5.52 -3.68 -0.13
CA ALA A 14 5.37 -2.86 1.07
C ALA A 14 3.97 -3.00 1.70
N CYS A 15 2.92 -2.97 0.86
CA CYS A 15 1.54 -3.17 1.32
C CYS A 15 1.34 -4.56 1.93
N LYS A 16 1.89 -5.62 1.32
CA LYS A 16 1.83 -6.98 1.86
C LYS A 16 2.51 -7.07 3.24
N ASN A 17 3.70 -6.50 3.39
CA ASN A 17 4.40 -6.48 4.67
C ASN A 17 3.60 -5.72 5.73
N ALA A 18 3.03 -4.56 5.38
CA ALA A 18 2.20 -3.77 6.28
C ALA A 18 0.94 -4.53 6.74
N LEU A 19 0.32 -5.31 5.86
CA LEU A 19 -0.84 -6.15 6.22
C LEU A 19 -0.44 -7.27 7.17
N ILE A 20 0.69 -7.96 6.95
CA ILE A 20 1.21 -8.98 7.87
C ILE A 20 1.43 -8.38 9.26
N THR A 21 2.05 -7.19 9.33
CA THR A 21 2.26 -6.46 10.59
C THR A 21 0.92 -6.12 11.27
N LEU A 22 -0.08 -5.66 10.52
CA LEU A 22 -1.40 -5.35 11.07
C LEU A 22 -2.14 -6.59 11.57
N GLU A 23 -2.08 -7.71 10.83
CA GLU A 23 -2.68 -8.98 11.23
C GLU A 23 -2.08 -9.56 12.53
N SER A 24 -0.83 -9.21 12.84
CA SER A 24 -0.19 -9.58 14.11
C SER A 24 -0.71 -8.80 15.33
N SER A 25 -1.47 -7.72 15.13
CA SER A 25 -2.08 -6.93 16.20
C SER A 25 -3.48 -7.46 16.51
N ASP A 26 -3.83 -7.59 17.80
CA ASP A 26 -5.20 -7.98 18.21
C ASP A 26 -6.15 -6.77 18.33
N GLU A 27 -5.78 -5.64 17.72
CA GLU A 27 -6.57 -4.42 17.71
C GLU A 27 -7.78 -4.53 16.77
N LYS A 28 -8.98 -4.31 17.30
CA LYS A 28 -10.26 -4.43 16.54
C LYS A 28 -10.99 -3.10 16.38
N SER A 29 -10.29 -1.99 16.57
CA SER A 29 -10.86 -0.65 16.46
C SER A 29 -11.31 -0.35 15.03
N GLU A 30 -12.28 0.55 14.87
CA GLU A 30 -12.70 1.01 13.53
C GLU A 30 -11.52 1.66 12.78
N ALA A 31 -10.66 2.39 13.49
CA ALA A 31 -9.45 2.99 12.93
C ALA A 31 -8.50 1.92 12.36
N HIS A 32 -8.32 0.81 13.07
CA HIS A 32 -7.52 -0.33 12.63
C HIS A 32 -8.12 -0.97 11.36
N GLN A 33 -9.44 -1.20 11.33
CA GLN A 33 -10.13 -1.76 10.17
C GLN A 33 -10.03 -0.84 8.95
N ARG A 34 -10.25 0.47 9.12
CA ARG A 34 -10.13 1.47 8.05
C ARG A 34 -8.71 1.51 7.48
N LYS A 35 -7.69 1.50 8.34
CA LYS A 35 -6.28 1.43 7.93
C LYS A 35 -5.99 0.17 7.12
N THR A 36 -6.46 -0.98 7.59
CA THR A 36 -6.29 -2.27 6.92
C THR A 36 -6.91 -2.26 5.53
N LEU A 37 -8.17 -1.80 5.41
CA LEU A 37 -8.87 -1.68 4.12
C LEU A 37 -8.15 -0.74 3.15
N MET A 38 -7.60 0.37 3.65
CA MET A 38 -6.86 1.32 2.82
C MET A 38 -5.59 0.71 2.24
N ILE A 39 -4.81 -0.01 3.07
CA ILE A 39 -3.60 -0.71 2.61
C ILE A 39 -3.95 -1.87 1.67
N GLN A 40 -5.03 -2.61 1.90
CA GLN A 40 -5.52 -3.65 0.98
C GLN A 40 -5.84 -3.07 -0.40
N ARG A 41 -6.54 -1.93 -0.47
CA ARG A 41 -6.86 -1.25 -1.73
C ARG A 41 -5.61 -0.80 -2.47
N MET A 42 -4.67 -0.17 -1.76
CA MET A 42 -3.38 0.22 -2.33
C MET A 42 -2.60 -0.97 -2.86
N GLY A 43 -2.53 -2.06 -2.09
CA GLY A 43 -1.84 -3.29 -2.49
C GLY A 43 -2.47 -3.94 -3.72
N ALA A 44 -3.80 -3.99 -3.80
CA ALA A 44 -4.51 -4.51 -4.97
C ALA A 44 -4.23 -3.68 -6.23
N LEU A 45 -4.26 -2.35 -6.12
CA LEU A 45 -3.91 -1.45 -7.22
C LEU A 45 -2.45 -1.64 -7.66
N ALA A 46 -1.53 -1.75 -6.71
CA ALA A 46 -0.12 -1.96 -6.97
C ALA A 46 0.17 -3.30 -7.64
N MET A 47 -0.49 -4.38 -7.23
CA MET A 47 -0.37 -5.69 -7.88
C MET A 47 -0.88 -5.62 -9.33
N ALA A 48 -2.07 -5.06 -9.54
CA ALA A 48 -2.63 -4.91 -10.89
C ALA A 48 -1.71 -4.07 -11.79
N ALA A 49 -1.17 -2.96 -11.27
CA ALA A 49 -0.23 -2.12 -12.01
C ALA A 49 1.10 -2.84 -12.29
N ALA A 50 1.59 -3.66 -11.36
CA ALA A 50 2.82 -4.44 -11.55
C ALA A 50 2.70 -5.54 -12.62
N GLU A 51 1.49 -6.05 -12.86
CA GLU A 51 1.21 -7.05 -13.89
C GLU A 51 1.07 -6.46 -15.31
N CYS A 52 0.95 -5.13 -15.43
CA CYS A 52 0.87 -4.46 -16.72
C CYS A 52 2.19 -4.58 -17.50
N LYS A 53 2.14 -5.21 -18.69
CA LYS A 53 3.30 -5.47 -19.55
C LYS A 53 3.75 -4.27 -20.40
N HIS A 54 3.02 -3.14 -20.35
CA HIS A 54 3.30 -1.95 -21.15
C HIS A 54 3.51 -0.72 -20.26
N GLY A 55 4.66 -0.07 -20.41
CA GLY A 55 5.05 1.13 -19.66
C GLY A 55 5.88 0.82 -18.40
N THR A 56 6.28 1.88 -17.69
CA THR A 56 6.88 1.77 -16.36
C THR A 56 5.73 1.61 -15.35
N PRO A 57 5.59 0.46 -14.68
CA PRO A 57 4.46 0.21 -13.79
C PRO A 57 4.63 1.02 -12.52
N VAL A 58 4.05 2.22 -12.50
CA VAL A 58 4.08 3.13 -11.35
C VAL A 58 2.68 3.37 -10.82
N VAL A 59 2.58 3.52 -9.50
CA VAL A 59 1.37 3.97 -8.81
C VAL A 59 1.68 5.30 -8.15
N THR A 60 0.79 6.28 -8.36
CA THR A 60 0.89 7.58 -7.71
C THR A 60 0.16 7.53 -6.38
N LEU A 61 0.85 7.88 -5.30
CA LEU A 61 0.28 8.01 -3.97
C LEU A 61 0.37 9.45 -3.48
N THR A 62 -0.59 9.84 -2.66
CA THR A 62 -0.44 10.97 -1.73
C THR A 62 0.62 10.67 -0.68
N SER A 63 1.15 11.71 -0.05
CA SER A 63 2.08 11.55 1.07
C SER A 63 1.46 10.84 2.28
N GLU A 64 0.15 10.99 2.48
CA GLU A 64 -0.60 10.32 3.56
C GLU A 64 -0.73 8.82 3.30
N GLU A 65 -1.05 8.41 2.07
CA GLU A 65 -1.07 7.00 1.67
C GLU A 65 0.32 6.37 1.79
N PHE A 66 1.36 7.06 1.32
CA PHE A 66 2.73 6.57 1.49
C PHE A 66 3.11 6.43 2.97
N TRP A 67 2.70 7.38 3.82
CA TRP A 67 2.99 7.34 5.26
C TRP A 67 2.49 6.05 5.91
N LEU A 68 1.29 5.57 5.54
CA LEU A 68 0.70 4.35 6.10
C LEU A 68 1.56 3.08 5.95
N ILE A 69 2.38 3.03 4.91
CA ILE A 69 3.21 1.87 4.56
C ILE A 69 4.71 2.14 4.68
N SER A 70 5.11 3.38 4.97
CA SER A 70 6.52 3.82 4.99
C SER A 70 7.42 3.00 5.93
N GLN A 71 6.88 2.55 7.07
CA GLN A 71 7.60 1.71 8.05
C GLN A 71 7.76 0.24 7.62
N ASN A 72 7.05 -0.18 6.57
CA ASN A 72 7.04 -1.55 6.06
C ASN A 72 7.51 -1.62 4.59
N TRP A 73 8.17 -0.56 4.12
CA TRP A 73 8.61 -0.37 2.74
C TRP A 73 9.66 -1.39 2.30
#